data_AF-A0A4R1NCC5-F1
#
_entry.id   AF-A0A4R1NCC5-F1
#
_cell.length_a   1.000
_cell.length_b   1.000
_cell.length_c   1.000
_cell.angle_alpha   90.00
_cell.angle_beta   90.00
_cell.angle_gamma   90.00
#
_symmetry.space_group_name_H-M   'P 1'
#
loop_
_entity.id
_entity.type
_entity.pdbx_description
1 polymer ?
#
loop_
_entity_poly.entity_id
_entity_poly.type
_entity_poly.pdbx_seq_one_letter_code
_entity_poly.pdbx_strand_id
1 'polypeptide(L)'
;MLQTRIGNAWKFSVLLPLIGCTACAHMAQDTWTGQDKTVHFAASAALAMAGGAVAEHQNASPARSRNIGFAFSISLGAAKEGFDSRAAGTGWSWKDFAWDVAGAATGYTLYYLSD
;
A
#
# COMPACT_ATOMS: atom_id res chain seq x y z
N MET A 1 1.74 -4.09 45.88
CA MET A 1 0.67 -3.61 44.99
C MET A 1 1.17 -3.68 43.56
N LEU A 2 0.75 -4.69 42.80
CA LEU A 2 0.94 -4.77 41.35
C LEU A 2 -0.18 -3.96 40.67
N GLN A 3 0.17 -3.06 39.76
CA GLN A 3 -0.72 -2.67 38.66
C GLN A 3 0.13 -2.20 37.47
N THR A 4 0.41 -3.17 36.60
CA THR A 4 0.87 -3.00 35.22
C THR A 4 -0.16 -2.20 34.43
N ARG A 5 0.21 -1.02 33.92
CA ARG A 5 -0.59 -0.30 32.91
C ARG A 5 -0.48 -1.03 31.57
N ILE A 6 -1.50 -1.79 31.24
CA ILE A 6 -1.69 -2.37 29.90
C ILE A 6 -2.09 -1.20 28.98
N GLY A 7 -1.11 -0.64 28.26
CA GLY A 7 -1.31 0.44 27.32
C GLY A 7 -1.77 -0.06 25.95
N ASN A 8 -3.02 0.26 25.62
CA ASN A 8 -3.52 0.56 24.27
C ASN A 8 -3.20 -0.40 23.11
N ALA A 9 -3.41 -1.71 23.29
CA ALA A 9 -3.39 -2.69 22.19
C ALA A 9 -4.60 -2.60 21.23
N TRP A 10 -5.56 -1.71 21.48
CA TRP A 10 -6.89 -1.75 20.85
C TRP A 10 -7.09 -0.83 19.63
N LYS A 11 -6.13 0.06 19.32
CA LYS A 11 -6.32 1.06 18.25
C LYS A 11 -6.12 0.53 16.82
N PHE A 12 -5.60 -0.67 16.65
CA PHE A 12 -5.35 -1.26 15.32
C PHE A 12 -6.32 -2.39 14.93
N SER A 13 -7.26 -2.76 15.82
CA SER A 13 -8.05 -3.98 15.66
C SER A 13 -9.35 -3.85 14.86
N VAL A 14 -9.60 -2.71 14.19
CA VAL A 14 -10.85 -2.49 13.43
C VAL A 14 -10.65 -2.54 11.91
N LEU A 15 -9.41 -2.51 11.40
CA LEU A 15 -9.15 -2.64 9.95
C LEU A 15 -9.12 -4.10 9.49
N LEU A 16 -8.87 -5.04 10.40
CA LEU A 16 -8.73 -6.47 10.09
C LEU A 16 -10.04 -7.22 9.74
N PRO A 17 -11.23 -6.88 10.29
CA PRO A 17 -12.45 -7.64 9.98
C PRO A 17 -13.17 -7.19 8.70
N LEU A 18 -12.81 -6.04 8.09
CA LEU A 18 -13.46 -5.57 6.87
C LEU A 18 -12.98 -6.29 5.58
N ILE A 19 -11.87 -7.03 5.66
CA ILE A 19 -11.31 -7.82 4.55
C ILE A 19 -11.88 -9.25 4.52
N GLY A 20 -12.57 -9.70 5.58
CA GLY A 20 -13.00 -11.08 5.75
C GLY A 20 -14.23 -11.53 4.94
N CYS A 21 -14.87 -10.65 4.17
CA CYS A 21 -16.14 -10.92 3.46
C CYS A 21 -16.14 -10.59 1.96
N THR A 22 -14.99 -10.54 1.28
CA THR A 22 -14.96 -10.63 -0.20
C THR A 22 -15.10 -12.10 -0.61
N ALA A 23 -16.25 -12.71 -0.31
CA ALA A 23 -16.47 -14.14 -0.46
C ALA A 23 -16.13 -14.62 -1.89
N CYS A 24 -15.25 -15.62 -2.04
CA CYS A 24 -14.81 -16.16 -3.35
C CYS A 24 -14.18 -15.12 -4.28
N ALA A 25 -13.03 -14.54 -3.90
CA ALA A 25 -12.34 -13.47 -4.63
C ALA A 25 -12.33 -13.70 -6.15
N HIS A 26 -13.03 -12.83 -6.88
CA HIS A 26 -12.94 -12.74 -8.33
C HIS A 26 -11.49 -12.42 -8.69
N MET A 27 -10.80 -13.31 -9.41
CA MET A 27 -9.38 -13.17 -9.75
C MET A 27 -9.20 -12.73 -11.20
N ALA A 28 -8.35 -11.73 -11.41
CA ALA A 28 -7.98 -11.30 -12.74
C ALA A 28 -7.13 -12.37 -13.45
N GLN A 29 -7.42 -12.58 -14.73
CA GLN A 29 -6.63 -13.43 -15.64
C GLN A 29 -5.84 -12.56 -16.62
N ASP A 30 -4.85 -11.86 -16.06
CA ASP A 30 -3.99 -10.91 -16.75
C ASP A 30 -2.54 -11.42 -16.84
N THR A 31 -1.72 -10.70 -17.61
CA THR A 31 -0.32 -11.04 -17.87
C THR A 31 0.64 -10.21 -16.99
N TRP A 32 1.88 -10.67 -16.86
CA TRP A 32 2.91 -10.01 -16.04
C TRP A 32 3.48 -8.73 -16.66
N THR A 33 3.21 -8.47 -17.94
CA THR A 33 3.85 -7.41 -18.72
C THR A 33 2.82 -6.65 -19.53
N GLY A 34 3.03 -5.35 -19.72
CA GLY A 34 2.16 -4.52 -20.54
C GLY A 34 2.13 -3.09 -20.05
N GLN A 35 1.50 -2.22 -20.83
CA GLN A 35 1.38 -0.79 -20.49
C GLN A 35 0.73 -0.57 -19.12
N ASP A 36 -0.30 -1.35 -18.82
CA ASP A 36 -0.99 -1.38 -17.53
C ASP A 36 -0.03 -1.56 -16.35
N LYS A 37 0.90 -2.53 -16.44
CA LYS A 37 1.90 -2.81 -15.40
C LYS A 37 2.90 -1.67 -15.22
N THR A 38 3.28 -1.01 -16.31
CA THR A 38 4.13 0.19 -16.26
C THR A 38 3.45 1.32 -15.52
N VAL A 39 2.13 1.49 -15.70
CA VAL A 39 1.35 2.52 -14.99
C VAL A 39 1.29 2.20 -13.50
N HIS A 40 0.99 0.96 -13.13
CA HIS A 40 1.02 0.50 -11.73
C HIS A 40 2.35 0.80 -11.04
N PHE A 41 3.45 0.42 -11.69
CA PHE A 41 4.80 0.71 -11.20
C PHE A 41 5.05 2.21 -11.03
N ALA A 42 4.82 3.00 -12.08
CA ALA A 42 5.15 4.43 -12.09
C ALA A 42 4.27 5.22 -11.11
N ALA A 43 2.97 4.94 -11.08
CA ALA A 43 2.03 5.56 -10.16
C ALA A 43 2.41 5.24 -8.71
N SER A 44 2.71 3.98 -8.40
CA SER A 44 3.12 3.57 -7.05
C SER A 44 4.47 4.17 -6.63
N ALA A 45 5.43 4.29 -7.54
CA ALA A 45 6.68 5.01 -7.25
C ALA A 45 6.41 6.48 -6.90
N ALA A 46 5.59 7.17 -7.70
CA ALA A 46 5.23 8.56 -7.45
C ALA A 46 4.46 8.75 -6.13
N LEU A 47 3.51 7.86 -5.83
CA LEU A 47 2.74 7.88 -4.58
C LEU A 47 3.63 7.65 -3.36
N ALA A 48 4.60 6.73 -3.44
CA ALA A 48 5.53 6.49 -2.35
C ALA A 48 6.44 7.70 -2.09
N MET A 49 6.96 8.35 -3.14
CA MET A 49 7.73 9.59 -3.01
C MET A 49 6.88 10.72 -2.44
N ALA A 50 5.66 10.94 -2.97
CA ALA A 50 4.77 12.00 -2.53
C ALA A 50 4.33 11.82 -1.08
N GLY A 51 3.97 10.59 -0.68
CA GLY A 51 3.63 10.28 0.71
C GLY A 51 4.80 10.46 1.66
N GLY A 52 6.03 10.17 1.19
CA GLY A 52 7.27 10.45 1.91
C GLY A 52 7.47 11.95 2.14
N ALA A 53 7.43 12.75 1.07
CA ALA A 53 7.58 14.20 1.12
C ALA A 53 6.52 14.88 2.01
N VAL A 54 5.26 14.42 1.94
CA VAL A 54 4.20 14.90 2.83
C VAL A 54 4.52 14.55 4.29
N ALA A 55 4.97 13.33 4.57
CA ALA A 55 5.32 12.94 5.94
C ALA A 55 6.49 13.74 6.51
N GLU A 56 7.51 14.02 5.70
CA GLU A 56 8.64 14.88 6.07
C GLU A 56 8.19 16.32 6.36
N HIS A 57 7.33 16.89 5.51
CA HIS A 57 6.74 18.21 5.75
C HIS A 57 5.95 18.27 7.09
N GLN A 58 5.44 17.12 7.55
CA GLN A 58 4.81 16.96 8.86
C GLN A 58 5.80 16.64 9.99
N ASN A 59 7.10 16.89 9.79
CA ASN A 59 8.20 16.67 10.74
C ASN A 59 8.46 15.20 11.11
N ALA A 60 8.10 14.25 10.25
CA ALA A 60 8.57 12.87 10.43
C ALA A 60 10.07 12.77 10.14
N SER A 61 10.78 11.90 10.86
CA SER A 61 12.20 11.63 10.57
C SER A 61 12.35 11.00 9.17
N PRO A 62 13.50 11.15 8.50
CA PRO A 62 13.69 10.65 7.13
C PRO A 62 13.27 9.19 6.95
N ALA A 63 13.76 8.29 7.81
CA ALA A 63 13.38 6.87 7.78
C ALA A 63 11.86 6.65 7.96
N ARG A 64 11.22 7.43 8.84
CA ARG A 64 9.77 7.34 9.08
C ARG A 64 8.98 7.88 7.89
N SER A 65 9.43 8.98 7.28
CA SER A 65 8.82 9.56 6.07
C SER A 65 8.78 8.55 4.94
N ARG A 66 9.92 7.92 4.63
CA ARG A 66 9.99 6.87 3.59
C ARG A 66 9.05 5.70 3.88
N ASN A 67 9.04 5.21 5.13
CA ASN A 67 8.16 4.10 5.52
C ASN A 67 6.67 4.47 5.41
N ILE A 68 6.29 5.71 5.76
CA ILE A 68 4.93 6.21 5.59
C ILE A 68 4.56 6.28 4.10
N GLY A 69 5.43 6.83 3.26
CA GLY A 69 5.21 6.90 1.82
C GLY A 69 5.01 5.53 1.18
N PHE A 70 5.90 4.57 1.49
CA PHE A 70 5.76 3.20 1.01
C PHE A 70 4.46 2.53 1.47
N ALA A 71 4.15 2.62 2.78
CA ALA A 71 2.92 2.05 3.34
C ALA A 71 1.66 2.67 2.72
N PHE A 72 1.68 3.99 2.50
CA PHE A 72 0.60 4.71 1.84
C PHE A 72 0.37 4.19 0.41
N SER A 73 1.43 4.08 -0.39
CA SER A 73 1.32 3.58 -1.77
C SER A 73 0.77 2.15 -1.86
N ILE A 74 1.36 1.21 -1.11
CA ILE A 74 0.90 -0.19 -1.17
C ILE A 74 -0.52 -0.37 -0.61
N SER A 75 -0.94 0.48 0.33
CA SER A 75 -2.31 0.45 0.85
C SER A 75 -3.32 0.88 -0.22
N LEU A 76 -2.97 1.86 -1.07
CA LEU A 76 -3.81 2.26 -2.20
C LEU A 76 -3.88 1.17 -3.28
N GLY A 77 -2.75 0.51 -3.60
CA GLY A 77 -2.72 -0.64 -4.50
C GLY A 77 -3.61 -1.79 -4.00
N ALA A 78 -3.44 -2.20 -2.73
CA ALA A 78 -4.28 -3.22 -2.12
C ALA A 78 -5.77 -2.82 -2.08
N ALA A 79 -6.08 -1.55 -1.82
CA ALA A 79 -7.45 -1.05 -1.82
C ALA A 79 -8.08 -1.08 -3.22
N LYS A 80 -7.32 -0.74 -4.27
CA LYS A 80 -7.76 -0.85 -5.67
C LYS A 80 -8.06 -2.31 -6.02
N GLU A 81 -7.14 -3.23 -5.77
CA GLU A 81 -7.35 -4.65 -6.08
C GLU A 81 -8.51 -5.26 -5.26
N GLY A 82 -8.66 -4.83 -4.01
CA GLY A 82 -9.81 -5.19 -3.17
C GLY A 82 -11.13 -4.67 -3.76
N PHE A 83 -11.13 -3.46 -4.31
CA PHE A 83 -12.28 -2.89 -5.02
C PHE A 83 -12.57 -3.64 -6.33
N ASP A 84 -11.54 -4.02 -7.07
CA ASP A 84 -11.67 -4.76 -8.33
C ASP A 84 -12.14 -6.21 -8.11
N SER A 85 -11.96 -6.75 -6.90
CA SER A 85 -12.47 -8.08 -6.50
C SER A 85 -14.00 -8.19 -6.40
N ARG A 86 -14.74 -7.08 -6.52
CA ARG A 86 -16.21 -7.07 -6.51
C ARG A 86 -16.78 -7.86 -7.70
N ALA A 87 -18.02 -8.35 -7.59
CA ALA A 87 -18.66 -9.16 -8.63
C ALA A 87 -18.71 -8.49 -10.02
N ALA A 88 -18.83 -7.15 -10.07
CA ALA A 88 -18.82 -6.36 -11.30
C ALA A 88 -17.44 -5.75 -11.65
N GLY A 89 -16.40 -6.11 -10.90
CA GLY A 89 -15.02 -5.62 -11.11
C GLY A 89 -14.22 -6.54 -12.03
N THR A 90 -12.97 -6.16 -12.28
CA THR A 90 -12.02 -6.91 -13.12
C THR A 90 -11.40 -8.12 -12.41
N GLY A 91 -11.64 -8.25 -11.11
CA GLY A 91 -10.99 -9.21 -10.23
C GLY A 91 -9.65 -8.69 -9.71
N TRP A 92 -9.19 -9.24 -8.59
CA TRP A 92 -7.89 -8.91 -8.02
C TRP A 92 -6.76 -9.52 -8.86
N SER A 93 -5.79 -8.69 -9.20
CA SER A 93 -4.54 -9.07 -9.84
C SER A 93 -3.39 -9.03 -8.86
N TRP A 94 -2.84 -10.22 -8.58
CA TRP A 94 -1.56 -10.31 -7.89
C TRP A 94 -0.40 -9.72 -8.68
N LYS A 95 -0.53 -9.61 -10.02
CA LYS A 95 0.54 -9.03 -10.86
C LYS A 95 0.53 -7.52 -10.73
N ASP A 96 -0.64 -6.88 -10.77
CA ASP A 96 -0.76 -5.44 -10.51
C ASP A 96 -0.28 -5.08 -9.12
N PHE A 97 -0.74 -5.80 -8.10
CA PHE A 97 -0.27 -5.57 -6.74
C PHE A 97 1.26 -5.75 -6.59
N ALA A 98 1.85 -6.72 -7.28
CA ALA A 98 3.31 -6.89 -7.28
C ALA A 98 4.03 -5.71 -7.95
N TRP A 99 3.49 -5.18 -9.05
CA TRP A 99 4.00 -3.98 -9.70
C TRP A 99 3.81 -2.72 -8.84
N ASP A 100 2.74 -2.63 -8.06
CA ASP A 100 2.55 -1.57 -7.06
C ASP A 100 3.61 -1.64 -5.96
N VAL A 101 3.91 -2.84 -5.43
CA VAL A 101 4.96 -3.03 -4.43
C VAL A 101 6.34 -2.69 -5.01
N ALA A 102 6.65 -3.14 -6.23
CA ALA A 102 7.91 -2.83 -6.90
C ALA A 102 8.07 -1.33 -7.19
N GLY A 103 6.99 -0.68 -7.63
CA GLY A 103 6.92 0.76 -7.85
C GLY A 103 7.14 1.52 -6.53
N ALA A 104 6.38 1.18 -5.50
CA ALA A 104 6.50 1.80 -4.18
C ALA A 104 7.91 1.64 -3.59
N ALA A 105 8.55 0.48 -3.73
CA ALA A 105 9.93 0.25 -3.31
C ALA A 105 10.93 1.10 -4.11
N THR A 106 10.67 1.31 -5.40
CA THR A 106 11.46 2.22 -6.23
C THR A 106 11.30 3.66 -5.76
N GLY A 107 10.07 4.12 -5.54
CA GLY A 107 9.80 5.46 -5.00
C GLY A 107 10.41 5.69 -3.62
N TYR A 108 10.33 4.69 -2.73
CA TYR A 108 11.03 4.69 -1.44
C TYR A 108 12.54 4.93 -1.61
N THR A 109 13.16 4.23 -2.56
CA THR A 109 14.60 4.30 -2.80
C THR A 109 14.98 5.62 -3.45
N LEU A 110 14.22 6.11 -4.43
CA LEU A 110 14.46 7.41 -5.06
C LEU A 110 14.36 8.54 -4.04
N TYR A 111 13.36 8.48 -3.16
CA TYR A 111 13.22 9.47 -2.09
C TYR A 111 14.33 9.34 -1.03
N TYR A 112 14.81 8.13 -0.73
CA TYR A 112 16.02 7.96 0.10
C TYR A 112 17.25 8.65 -0.49
N LEU A 113 17.41 8.59 -1.82
CA LEU A 113 18.56 9.16 -2.52
C LEU A 113 18.43 10.67 -2.77
N SER A 114 17.28 11.28 -2.48
CA SER A 114 17.08 12.73 -2.61
C SER A 114 17.39 13.53 -1.34
N ASP A 115 17.56 12.85 -0.21
CA ASP A 115 18.01 13.42 1.07
C ASP A 115 19.54 13.54 1.14
#